data_AF-A0A293LR61-F1
#
_entry.id   AF-A0A293LR61-F1
#
_cell.length_a   1.000
_cell.length_b   1.000
_cell.length_c   1.000
_cell.angle_alpha   90.00
_cell.angle_beta   90.00
_cell.angle_gamma   90.00
#
_symmetry.space_group_name_H-M   'P 1'
#
loop_
_entity.id
_entity.type
_entity.pdbx_description
1 polymer ?
#
loop_
_entity_poly.entity_id
_entity_poly.type
_entity_poly.pdbx_seq_one_letter_code
_entity_poly.pdbx_strand_id
1 'polypeptide(L)'
;MSQLLKAIQIKDLATVDINEMGMRVIVEEAKCVQAIAFVQRELFDDFILKGERVVFDINLKVLLDCLTMFGSTSTAAAMRMCYSGEGSPLVLFLEEAGVLTDCEIRTLEASEIVDFNLSKDNVINVIIFRSESLKEVWSELDPSSDAVEILMSPDEPFFRLTTRGTAGTVQIEYTKGSEMIDSFDCKMLLKTMYKLMLLRHSFKALNLSSR
;
A
#
# COMPACT_ATOMS: atom_id res chain seq x y z
N MET A 1 -8.21 8.23 6.62
CA MET A 1 -6.98 8.56 5.87
C MET A 1 -5.70 8.03 6.53
N SER A 2 -5.41 8.37 7.80
CA SER A 2 -4.15 7.99 8.48
C SER A 2 -3.85 6.49 8.44
N GLN A 3 -4.84 5.62 8.70
CA GLN A 3 -4.65 4.16 8.64
C GLN A 3 -4.22 3.68 7.24
N LEU A 4 -4.83 4.21 6.18
CA LEU A 4 -4.46 3.90 4.81
C LEU A 4 -3.01 4.32 4.50
N LEU A 5 -2.59 5.50 4.95
CA LEU A 5 -1.21 5.97 4.74
C LEU A 5 -0.19 5.16 5.56
N LYS A 6 -0.56 4.70 6.77
CA LYS A 6 0.29 3.79 7.57
C LYS A 6 0.55 2.46 6.85
N ALA A 7 -0.42 1.96 6.07
CA ALA A 7 -0.27 0.72 5.33
C ALA A 7 0.82 0.76 4.24
N ILE A 8 1.08 1.95 3.68
CA ILE A 8 2.05 2.13 2.59
C ILE A 8 3.37 2.77 3.06
N GLN A 9 3.51 3.07 4.36
CA GLN A 9 4.71 3.69 4.92
C GLN A 9 5.89 2.70 4.95
N ILE A 10 6.55 2.56 3.82
CA ILE A 10 7.77 1.76 3.61
C ILE A 10 9.04 2.63 3.61
N LYS A 11 8.88 3.92 3.27
CA LYS A 11 9.88 4.99 3.37
C LYS A 11 9.25 6.24 3.98
N ASP A 12 10.12 7.15 4.41
CA ASP A 12 9.72 8.44 4.96
C ASP A 12 9.39 9.47 3.88
N LEU A 13 9.87 9.30 2.64
CA LEU A 13 9.54 10.18 1.51
C LEU A 13 8.41 9.55 0.69
N ALA A 14 7.40 10.35 0.34
CA ALA A 14 6.31 9.96 -0.54
C ALA A 14 6.02 11.06 -1.56
N THR A 15 5.59 10.67 -2.74
CA THR A 15 5.04 11.57 -3.74
C THR A 15 3.52 11.63 -3.58
N VAL A 16 2.98 12.83 -3.44
CA VAL A 16 1.54 13.10 -3.42
C VAL A 16 1.14 13.58 -4.81
N ASP A 17 0.16 12.93 -5.41
CA ASP A 17 -0.34 13.23 -6.75
C ASP A 17 -1.86 13.38 -6.70
N ILE A 18 -2.33 14.59 -6.94
CA ILE A 18 -3.73 14.99 -6.80
C ILE A 18 -4.26 15.40 -8.18
N ASN A 19 -5.37 14.81 -8.59
CA ASN A 19 -6.08 15.14 -9.82
C ASN A 19 -7.60 15.14 -9.59
N GLU A 20 -8.38 15.26 -10.67
CA GLU A 20 -9.85 15.27 -10.58
C GLU A 20 -10.48 14.02 -9.95
N MET A 21 -9.79 12.88 -9.98
CA MET A 21 -10.27 11.61 -9.43
C MET A 21 -10.03 11.49 -7.91
N GLY A 22 -9.08 12.25 -7.37
CA GLY A 22 -8.74 12.22 -5.95
C GLY A 22 -7.24 12.38 -5.70
N MET A 23 -6.78 11.82 -4.57
CA MET A 23 -5.40 11.93 -4.10
C MET A 23 -4.73 10.56 -4.05
N ARG A 24 -3.58 10.44 -4.70
CA ARG A 24 -2.66 9.31 -4.57
C ARG A 24 -1.48 9.70 -3.69
N VAL A 25 -1.08 8.79 -2.81
CA VAL A 25 0.19 8.86 -2.07
C VAL A 25 1.01 7.65 -2.47
N ILE A 26 2.20 7.90 -3.00
CA ILE A 26 3.04 6.91 -3.67
C ILE A 26 4.37 6.86 -2.94
N VAL A 27 4.78 5.66 -2.54
CA VAL A 27 6.06 5.42 -1.89
C VAL A 27 6.82 4.37 -2.68
N GLU A 28 8.07 4.67 -3.01
CA GLU A 28 8.94 3.75 -3.74
C GLU A 28 10.15 3.33 -2.93
N GLU A 29 10.53 2.06 -3.08
CA GLU A 29 11.77 1.54 -2.54
C GLU A 29 12.59 0.83 -3.63
N ALA A 30 13.83 1.29 -3.78
CA ALA A 30 14.85 0.71 -4.65
C ALA A 30 14.43 0.54 -6.13
N LYS A 31 13.42 1.29 -6.60
CA LYS A 31 12.79 1.13 -7.93
C LYS A 31 12.24 -0.28 -8.21
N CYS A 32 12.08 -1.09 -7.16
CA CYS A 32 11.60 -2.48 -7.25
C CYS A 32 10.25 -2.67 -6.58
N VAL A 33 9.89 -1.78 -5.66
CA VAL A 33 8.62 -1.80 -4.93
C VAL A 33 8.00 -0.43 -4.99
N GLN A 34 6.70 -0.39 -5.26
CA GLN A 34 5.89 0.80 -5.19
C GLN A 34 4.62 0.47 -4.41
N ALA A 35 4.33 1.27 -3.39
CA ALA A 35 3.11 1.19 -2.62
C ALA A 35 2.27 2.44 -2.89
N ILE A 36 1.02 2.26 -3.28
CA ILE A 36 0.11 3.35 -3.64
C ILE A 36 -1.13 3.28 -2.75
N ALA A 37 -1.38 4.36 -2.02
CA ALA A 37 -2.66 4.61 -1.38
C ALA A 37 -3.45 5.58 -2.27
N PHE A 38 -4.70 5.24 -2.56
CA PHE A 38 -5.59 6.12 -3.31
C PHE A 38 -6.82 6.47 -2.48
N VAL A 39 -7.10 7.77 -2.39
CA VAL A 39 -8.30 8.32 -1.76
C VAL A 39 -9.11 9.01 -2.85
N GLN A 40 -10.23 8.40 -3.22
CA GLN A 40 -11.16 8.94 -4.20
C GLN A 40 -11.73 10.29 -3.74
N ARG A 41 -11.98 11.21 -4.68
CA ARG A 41 -12.50 12.55 -4.37
C ARG A 41 -13.82 12.49 -3.57
N GLU A 42 -14.65 11.47 -3.80
CA GLU A 42 -15.94 11.29 -3.14
C GLU A 42 -15.82 10.95 -1.65
N LEU A 43 -14.62 10.60 -1.17
CA LEU A 43 -14.35 10.36 0.25
C LEU A 43 -14.05 11.65 1.03
N PHE A 44 -13.98 12.79 0.34
CA PHE A 44 -13.81 14.10 0.96
C PHE A 44 -15.16 14.82 1.01
N ASP A 45 -15.45 15.49 2.14
CA ASP A 45 -16.62 16.36 2.23
C ASP A 45 -16.51 17.54 1.24
N ASP A 46 -15.31 18.10 1.12
CA ASP A 46 -14.97 19.14 0.15
C ASP A 46 -13.64 18.81 -0.54
N PHE A 47 -13.63 18.86 -1.87
CA PHE A 47 -12.43 18.65 -2.69
C PHE A 47 -12.34 19.74 -3.77
N ILE A 48 -11.37 20.64 -3.63
CA ILE A 48 -11.17 21.77 -4.55
C ILE A 48 -9.75 21.70 -5.11
N LEU A 49 -9.66 21.45 -6.41
CA LEU A 49 -8.40 21.47 -7.14
C LEU A 49 -8.36 22.69 -8.07
N LYS A 50 -7.28 23.48 -7.97
CA LYS A 50 -7.01 24.57 -8.92
C LYS A 50 -6.06 24.04 -10.00
N GLY A 51 -6.53 23.98 -11.24
CA GLY A 51 -5.80 23.35 -12.35
C GLY A 51 -6.16 21.87 -12.51
N GLU A 52 -5.38 21.17 -13.33
CA GLU A 52 -5.66 19.77 -13.70
C GLU A 52 -5.04 18.75 -12.75
N ARG A 53 -3.84 19.06 -12.24
CA ARG A 53 -3.04 18.15 -11.43
C ARG A 53 -2.06 18.91 -10.56
N VAL A 54 -1.83 18.40 -9.36
CA VAL A 54 -0.80 18.89 -8.44
C VAL A 54 0.04 17.70 -7.99
N VAL A 55 1.37 17.85 -8.05
CA VAL A 55 2.31 16.81 -7.62
C VAL A 55 3.41 17.44 -6.78
N PHE A 56 3.71 16.83 -5.63
CA PHE A 56 4.83 17.24 -4.79
C PHE A 56 5.28 16.07 -3.91
N ASP A 57 6.54 16.13 -3.47
CA ASP A 57 7.08 15.19 -2.49
C ASP A 57 6.90 15.71 -1.06
N ILE A 58 6.68 14.81 -0.11
CA ILE A 58 6.48 15.14 1.30
C ILE A 58 7.13 14.09 2.21
N ASN A 59 7.52 14.52 3.41
CA ASN A 59 7.89 13.58 4.46
C ASN A 59 6.60 12.91 5.01
N LEU A 60 6.33 11.68 4.55
CA LEU A 60 5.20 10.85 4.94
C LEU A 60 5.17 10.57 6.43
N LYS A 61 6.33 10.41 7.07
CA LYS A 61 6.38 10.19 8.52
C LYS A 61 5.87 11.41 9.27
N VAL A 62 6.32 12.61 8.91
CA VAL A 62 5.82 13.87 9.50
C VAL A 62 4.33 14.04 9.23
N LEU A 63 3.87 13.75 8.01
CA LEU A 63 2.45 13.77 7.68
C LEU A 63 1.63 12.83 8.57
N LEU A 64 2.12 11.61 8.79
CA LEU A 64 1.46 10.64 9.67
C LEU A 64 1.47 11.07 11.14
N ASP A 65 2.57 11.65 11.62
CA ASP A 65 2.67 12.19 12.97
C ASP A 65 1.61 13.29 13.16
N CYS A 66 1.50 14.23 12.20
CA CYS A 66 0.46 15.27 12.21
C CYS A 66 -0.96 14.67 12.20
N LEU A 67 -1.24 13.74 11.29
CA LEU A 67 -2.56 13.11 11.16
C LEU A 67 -2.97 12.26 12.38
N THR A 68 -2.05 12.01 13.31
CA THR A 68 -2.29 11.16 14.49
C THR A 68 -1.94 11.84 15.81
N MET A 69 -1.79 13.18 15.82
CA MET A 69 -1.43 13.94 17.03
C MET A 69 -2.40 13.76 18.20
N PHE A 70 -3.70 13.63 17.92
CA PHE A 70 -4.71 13.39 18.96
C PHE A 70 -4.76 11.93 19.45
N GLY A 71 -3.92 11.06 18.89
CA GLY A 71 -3.85 9.65 19.23
C GLY A 71 -4.87 8.80 18.47
N SER A 72 -4.99 7.54 18.87
CA SER A 72 -5.99 6.59 18.37
C SER A 72 -7.24 6.60 19.26
N THR A 73 -7.76 7.79 19.56
CA THR A 73 -9.01 7.96 20.29
C THR A 73 -10.19 7.55 19.39
N SER A 74 -11.28 7.08 19.98
CA SER A 74 -12.48 6.61 19.25
C SER A 74 -13.30 7.75 18.61
N THR A 75 -12.86 8.99 18.77
CA THR A 75 -13.51 10.20 18.25
C THR A 75 -12.94 10.53 16.88
N ALA A 76 -13.83 10.77 15.91
CA ALA A 76 -13.42 11.20 14.58
C ALA A 76 -12.93 12.66 14.63
N ALA A 77 -11.66 12.88 14.29
CA ALA A 77 -11.11 14.22 14.08
C ALA A 77 -11.50 14.72 12.68
N ALA A 78 -11.96 15.97 12.59
CA ALA A 78 -12.12 16.65 11.31
C ALA A 78 -10.75 17.13 10.81
N MET A 79 -10.56 17.15 9.49
CA MET A 79 -9.28 17.52 8.88
C MET A 79 -9.54 18.35 7.62
N ARG A 80 -8.76 19.42 7.46
CA ARG A 80 -8.67 20.18 6.22
C ARG A 80 -7.22 20.24 5.75
N MET A 81 -7.00 19.94 4.48
CA MET A 81 -5.69 20.05 3.82
C MET A 81 -5.69 21.20 2.83
N CYS A 82 -4.64 22.03 2.88
CA CYS A 82 -4.49 23.19 2.01
C CYS A 82 -3.07 23.19 1.42
N TYR A 83 -2.97 23.31 0.09
CA TYR A 83 -1.70 23.46 -0.61
C TYR A 83 -1.80 24.60 -1.61
N SER A 84 -0.92 25.59 -1.48
CA SER A 84 -0.98 26.85 -2.26
C SER A 84 -0.18 26.80 -3.57
N GLY A 85 0.34 25.64 -3.94
CA GLY A 85 1.16 25.45 -5.14
C GLY A 85 2.64 25.31 -4.83
N GLU A 86 3.43 25.19 -5.90
CA GLU A 86 4.86 24.92 -5.84
C GLU A 86 5.60 25.88 -4.90
N GLY A 87 6.52 25.33 -4.08
CA GLY A 87 7.28 26.08 -3.08
C GLY A 87 6.52 26.41 -1.78
N SER A 88 5.21 26.19 -1.71
CA SER A 88 4.42 26.38 -0.49
C SER A 88 4.39 25.09 0.36
N PRO A 89 4.27 25.17 1.69
CA PRO A 89 4.06 23.99 2.52
C PRO A 89 2.65 23.39 2.31
N LEU A 90 2.49 22.12 2.66
CA LEU A 90 1.18 21.53 2.92
C LEU A 90 0.72 21.96 4.32
N VAL A 91 -0.42 22.61 4.41
CA VAL A 91 -1.02 23.06 5.66
C VAL A 91 -2.17 22.13 6.05
N LEU A 92 -2.15 21.61 7.27
CA LEU A 92 -3.20 20.78 7.84
C LEU A 92 -3.86 21.53 8.99
N PHE A 93 -5.19 21.58 8.97
CA PHE A 93 -6.01 22.01 10.11
C PHE A 93 -6.74 20.78 10.64
N LEU A 94 -6.55 20.48 11.92
CA LEU A 94 -7.12 19.31 12.58
C LEU A 94 -7.98 19.79 13.76
N GLU A 95 -9.19 19.25 13.87
CA GLU A 95 -10.12 19.54 14.97
C GLU A 95 -10.60 18.25 15.64
N GLU A 96 -10.42 18.15 16.95
CA GLU A 96 -11.01 17.10 17.77
C GLU A 96 -11.54 17.67 19.08
N ALA A 97 -12.84 17.47 19.37
CA ALA A 97 -13.51 17.93 20.58
C ALA A 97 -13.28 19.43 20.90
N GLY A 98 -13.24 20.28 19.87
CA GLY A 98 -13.01 21.72 19.98
C GLY A 98 -11.53 22.13 20.15
N VAL A 99 -10.59 21.19 20.16
CA VAL A 99 -9.15 21.48 20.12
C VAL A 99 -8.71 21.58 18.67
N LEU A 100 -8.14 22.72 18.31
CA LEU A 100 -7.62 23.02 16.97
C LEU A 100 -6.10 22.88 16.94
N THR A 101 -5.58 22.18 15.93
CA THR A 101 -4.13 22.11 15.67
C THR A 101 -3.83 22.40 14.21
N ASP A 102 -2.85 23.28 14.00
CA ASP A 102 -2.37 23.67 12.68
C ASP A 102 -0.96 23.10 12.47
N CYS A 103 -0.72 22.44 11.34
CA CYS A 103 0.57 21.90 10.96
C CYS A 103 1.01 22.41 9.60
N GLU A 104 2.26 22.83 9.51
CA GLU A 104 2.90 23.18 8.24
C GLU A 104 4.00 22.18 7.92
N ILE A 105 3.82 21.44 6.82
CA ILE A 105 4.76 20.41 6.38
C ILE A 105 5.42 20.88 5.09
N ARG A 106 6.76 20.94 5.11
CA ARG A 106 7.54 21.32 3.92
C ARG A 106 7.32 20.30 2.81
N THR A 107 7.09 20.80 1.60
CA THR A 107 7.06 19.99 0.39
C THR A 107 8.37 20.10 -0.37
N LEU A 108 8.65 19.13 -1.22
CA LEU A 108 9.79 19.07 -2.11
C LEU A 108 9.31 18.98 -3.57
N GLU A 109 10.22 19.21 -4.52
CA GLU A 109 9.99 18.92 -5.92
C GLU A 109 9.69 17.42 -6.09
N ALA A 110 8.72 17.10 -6.93
CA ALA A 110 8.24 15.72 -7.08
C ALA A 110 9.31 14.81 -7.68
N SER A 111 9.53 13.66 -7.05
CA SER A 111 10.40 12.62 -7.61
C SER A 111 9.76 11.97 -8.85
N GLU A 112 10.60 11.50 -9.77
CA GLU A 112 10.14 10.63 -10.85
C GLU A 112 9.63 9.31 -10.28
N ILE A 113 8.43 8.91 -10.71
CA ILE A 113 7.76 7.69 -10.29
C ILE A 113 7.96 6.63 -11.36
N VAL A 114 8.34 5.42 -10.94
CA VAL A 114 8.47 4.27 -11.84
C VAL A 114 7.08 3.83 -12.32
N ASP A 115 6.90 3.74 -13.63
CA ASP A 115 5.68 3.21 -14.23
C ASP A 115 5.77 1.68 -14.34
N PHE A 116 5.12 0.98 -13.40
CA PHE A 116 4.90 -0.46 -13.50
C PHE A 116 3.68 -0.73 -14.39
N ASN A 117 3.92 -1.09 -15.66
CA ASN A 117 2.84 -1.44 -16.59
C ASN A 117 2.17 -2.77 -16.19
N LEU A 118 1.14 -2.68 -15.35
CA LEU A 118 0.29 -3.79 -14.90
C LEU A 118 -1.01 -3.90 -15.71
N SER A 119 -0.97 -3.57 -17.01
CA SER A 119 -2.14 -3.70 -17.88
C SER A 119 -2.71 -5.13 -17.87
N LYS A 120 -4.05 -5.24 -17.86
CA LYS A 120 -4.75 -6.54 -17.78
C LYS A 120 -4.36 -7.49 -18.91
N ASP A 121 -3.99 -6.95 -20.06
CA ASP A 121 -3.55 -7.72 -21.23
C ASP A 121 -2.22 -8.47 -20.99
N ASN A 122 -1.42 -8.02 -20.01
CA ASN A 122 -0.14 -8.61 -19.63
C ASN A 122 -0.24 -9.54 -18.41
N VAL A 123 -1.44 -9.81 -17.89
CA VAL A 123 -1.63 -10.64 -16.71
C VAL A 123 -1.85 -12.10 -17.11
N ILE A 124 -0.90 -12.97 -16.73
CA ILE A 124 -0.93 -14.40 -17.08
C ILE A 124 -1.79 -15.21 -16.11
N ASN A 125 -1.59 -15.01 -14.81
CA ASN A 125 -2.26 -15.73 -13.73
C ASN A 125 -2.84 -14.75 -12.70
N VAL A 126 -4.05 -15.02 -12.21
CA VAL A 126 -4.74 -14.26 -11.17
C VAL A 126 -5.30 -15.21 -10.13
N ILE A 127 -4.99 -14.95 -8.86
CA ILE A 127 -5.63 -15.63 -7.74
C ILE A 127 -6.11 -14.56 -6.76
N ILE A 128 -7.36 -14.69 -6.31
CA ILE A 128 -7.96 -13.84 -5.29
C ILE A 128 -8.13 -14.69 -4.03
N PHE A 129 -7.37 -14.35 -2.99
CA PHE A 129 -7.48 -14.96 -1.67
C PHE A 129 -8.40 -14.12 -0.79
N ARG A 130 -9.05 -14.78 0.18
CA ARG A 130 -9.66 -14.09 1.31
C ARG A 130 -8.57 -13.45 2.16
N SER A 131 -8.78 -12.20 2.55
CA SER A 131 -7.78 -11.41 3.29
C SER A 131 -7.31 -12.12 4.57
N GLU A 132 -8.22 -12.67 5.38
CA GLU A 132 -7.86 -13.31 6.66
C GLU A 132 -7.00 -14.55 6.46
N SER A 133 -7.34 -15.38 5.49
CA SER A 133 -6.55 -16.57 5.14
C SER A 133 -5.15 -16.18 4.71
N LEU A 134 -5.02 -15.14 3.89
CA LEU A 134 -3.73 -14.67 3.40
C LEU A 134 -2.84 -14.10 4.53
N LYS A 135 -3.43 -13.52 5.59
CA LYS A 135 -2.69 -13.03 6.77
C LYS A 135 -2.00 -14.17 7.51
N GLU A 136 -2.69 -15.30 7.66
CA GLU A 136 -2.12 -16.51 8.27
C GLU A 136 -0.92 -16.99 7.45
N VAL A 137 -1.08 -17.10 6.12
CA VAL A 137 -0.01 -17.51 5.20
C VAL A 137 1.24 -16.63 5.34
N TRP A 138 1.07 -15.31 5.34
CA TRP A 138 2.20 -14.38 5.44
C TRP A 138 2.92 -14.48 6.79
N SER A 139 2.19 -14.83 7.85
CA SER A 139 2.74 -15.00 9.20
C SER A 139 3.57 -16.29 9.32
N GLU A 140 3.29 -17.31 8.51
CA GLU A 140 4.00 -18.59 8.50
C GLU A 140 5.29 -18.58 7.66
N LEU A 141 5.48 -17.59 6.78
CA LEU A 141 6.70 -17.48 5.96
C LEU A 141 7.95 -17.30 6.83
N ASP A 142 8.98 -18.11 6.56
CA ASP A 142 10.22 -18.12 7.33
C ASP A 142 10.94 -16.75 7.24
N PRO A 143 11.01 -15.96 8.33
CA PRO A 143 11.66 -14.65 8.34
C PRO A 143 13.16 -14.68 8.01
N SER A 144 13.81 -15.83 8.17
CA SER A 144 15.24 -16.00 7.91
C SER A 144 15.57 -16.21 6.43
N SER A 145 14.56 -16.38 5.58
CA SER A 145 14.76 -16.54 4.14
C SER A 145 14.95 -15.19 3.43
N ASP A 146 15.94 -15.12 2.54
CA ASP A 146 16.17 -13.91 1.73
C ASP A 146 15.06 -13.68 0.68
N ALA A 147 14.43 -14.76 0.23
CA ALA A 147 13.48 -14.74 -0.87
C ALA A 147 12.30 -15.67 -0.65
N VAL A 148 11.18 -15.33 -1.27
CA VAL A 148 10.02 -16.21 -1.40
C VAL A 148 9.84 -16.55 -2.88
N GLU A 149 9.69 -17.84 -3.14
CA GLU A 149 9.34 -18.39 -4.44
C GLU A 149 7.81 -18.54 -4.50
N ILE A 150 7.21 -18.01 -5.55
CA ILE A 150 5.78 -18.09 -5.83
C ILE A 150 5.60 -18.92 -7.10
N LEU A 151 4.88 -20.04 -6.96
CA LEU A 151 4.44 -20.88 -8.06
C LEU A 151 2.93 -20.71 -8.25
N MET A 152 2.52 -20.48 -9.49
CA MET A 152 1.12 -20.42 -9.94
C MET A 152 0.98 -21.33 -11.17
N SER A 153 -0.06 -22.15 -11.23
CA SER A 153 -0.21 -23.18 -12.26
C SER A 153 -1.68 -23.58 -12.47
N PRO A 154 -2.11 -23.90 -13.71
CA PRO A 154 -3.41 -24.55 -13.93
C PRO A 154 -3.48 -25.97 -13.34
N ASP A 155 -2.33 -26.64 -13.21
CA ASP A 155 -2.19 -28.01 -12.71
C ASP A 155 -1.55 -28.05 -11.31
N GLU A 156 -1.65 -29.19 -10.62
CA GLU A 156 -1.00 -29.41 -9.32
C GLU A 156 0.49 -28.98 -9.34
N PRO A 157 0.96 -28.23 -8.34
CA PRO A 157 0.32 -27.95 -7.04
C PRO A 157 -0.61 -26.70 -7.03
N PHE A 158 -0.99 -26.16 -8.18
CA PHE A 158 -1.83 -24.95 -8.36
C PHE A 158 -1.22 -23.65 -7.85
N PHE A 159 -1.10 -23.47 -6.54
CA PHE A 159 -0.43 -22.32 -5.93
C PHE A 159 0.47 -22.79 -4.79
N ARG A 160 1.74 -22.36 -4.82
CA ARG A 160 2.71 -22.69 -3.77
C ARG A 160 3.56 -21.47 -3.44
N LEU A 161 3.71 -21.20 -2.15
CA LEU A 161 4.76 -20.35 -1.61
C LEU A 161 5.88 -21.22 -1.05
N THR A 162 7.14 -20.84 -1.29
CA THR A 162 8.30 -21.54 -0.76
C THR A 162 9.33 -20.56 -0.23
N THR A 163 9.70 -20.70 1.04
CA THR A 163 10.82 -19.99 1.67
C THR A 163 11.89 -20.99 2.09
N ARG A 164 13.16 -20.61 1.97
CA ARG A 164 14.32 -21.43 2.33
C ARG A 164 15.14 -20.65 3.34
N GLY A 165 14.94 -20.95 4.62
CA GLY A 165 15.64 -20.29 5.72
C GLY A 165 16.68 -21.20 6.37
N THR A 166 17.15 -20.77 7.54
CA THR A 166 18.25 -21.44 8.25
C THR A 166 17.85 -22.81 8.81
N ALA A 167 16.58 -22.98 9.20
CA ALA A 167 16.05 -24.20 9.79
C ALA A 167 15.52 -25.21 8.75
N GLY A 168 15.44 -24.83 7.47
CA GLY A 168 14.96 -25.69 6.41
C GLY A 168 14.12 -24.97 5.36
N THR A 169 13.36 -25.76 4.59
CA THR A 169 12.43 -25.24 3.58
C THR A 169 11.01 -25.30 4.14
N VAL A 170 10.29 -24.18 4.06
CA VAL A 170 8.86 -24.09 4.35
C VAL A 170 8.13 -24.00 3.02
N GLN A 171 7.09 -24.83 2.85
CA GLN A 171 6.23 -24.83 1.66
C GLN A 171 4.77 -24.77 2.09
N ILE A 172 4.03 -23.84 1.51
CA ILE A 172 2.59 -23.68 1.74
C ILE A 172 1.91 -23.84 0.38
N GLU A 173 0.96 -24.76 0.28
CA GLU A 173 0.28 -25.12 -0.96
C GLU A 173 -1.24 -24.93 -0.84
N TYR A 174 -1.86 -24.41 -1.89
CA TYR A 174 -3.31 -24.25 -1.99
C TYR A 174 -3.83 -24.85 -3.28
N THR A 175 -4.86 -25.68 -3.17
CA THR A 175 -5.59 -26.20 -4.33
C THR A 175 -6.60 -25.19 -4.85
N LYS A 176 -6.98 -25.30 -6.12
CA LYS A 176 -7.96 -24.41 -6.77
C LYS A 176 -9.35 -24.35 -6.09
N GLY A 177 -9.70 -25.37 -5.30
CA GLY A 177 -10.99 -25.47 -4.60
C GLY A 177 -10.89 -25.16 -3.10
N SER A 178 -9.76 -24.63 -2.64
CA SER A 178 -9.60 -24.22 -1.25
C SER A 178 -10.63 -23.15 -0.86
N GLU A 179 -11.25 -23.28 0.31
CA GLU A 179 -12.15 -22.26 0.85
C GLU A 179 -11.46 -20.91 1.10
N MET A 180 -10.13 -20.89 1.11
CA MET A 180 -9.31 -19.69 1.27
C MET A 180 -9.21 -18.85 -0.02
N ILE A 181 -9.60 -19.42 -1.17
CA ILE A 181 -9.50 -18.80 -2.50
C ILE A 181 -10.89 -18.49 -3.02
N ASP A 182 -11.16 -17.21 -3.29
CA ASP A 182 -12.42 -16.76 -3.88
C ASP A 182 -12.44 -16.88 -5.40
N SER A 183 -11.27 -16.73 -6.06
CA SER A 183 -11.15 -16.88 -7.51
C SER A 183 -9.77 -17.43 -7.88
N PHE A 184 -9.74 -18.37 -8.82
CA PHE A 184 -8.52 -18.98 -9.35
C PHE A 184 -8.55 -18.98 -10.89
N ASP A 185 -7.75 -18.13 -11.52
CA ASP A 185 -7.55 -18.05 -12.97
C ASP A 185 -6.05 -18.14 -13.29
N CYS A 186 -5.52 -19.35 -13.34
CA CYS A 186 -4.15 -19.61 -13.80
C CYS A 186 -4.17 -20.30 -15.16
N LYS A 187 -3.47 -19.74 -16.14
CA LYS A 187 -3.42 -20.24 -17.53
C LYS A 187 -2.10 -20.95 -17.85
N MET A 188 -1.04 -20.65 -17.09
CA MET A 188 0.31 -21.15 -17.35
C MET A 188 1.04 -21.43 -16.04
N LEU A 189 1.90 -22.45 -16.04
CA LEU A 189 2.86 -22.65 -14.96
C LEU A 189 3.87 -21.50 -14.95
N LEU A 190 3.84 -20.71 -13.89
CA LEU A 190 4.82 -19.67 -13.59
C LEU A 190 5.47 -19.94 -12.26
N LYS A 191 6.79 -19.72 -12.23
CA LYS A 191 7.61 -19.83 -11.05
C LYS A 191 8.47 -18.58 -10.94
N THR A 192 8.20 -17.76 -9.94
CA THR A 192 8.84 -16.45 -9.75
C THR A 192 9.46 -16.36 -8.36
N MET A 193 10.45 -15.48 -8.19
CA MET A 193 11.16 -15.32 -6.93
C MET A 193 11.31 -13.84 -6.61
N TYR A 194 11.00 -13.46 -5.38
CA TYR A 194 11.04 -12.09 -4.90
C TYR A 194 11.79 -12.01 -3.58
N LYS A 195 12.46 -10.88 -3.31
CA LYS A 195 13.07 -10.63 -2.00
C LYS A 195 11.97 -10.59 -0.93
N LEU A 196 12.05 -11.47 0.07
CA LEU A 196 11.01 -11.62 1.07
C LEU A 196 10.83 -10.32 1.88
N MET A 197 11.93 -9.65 2.23
CA MET A 197 11.92 -8.38 2.96
C MET A 197 11.15 -7.28 2.23
N LEU A 198 11.18 -7.27 0.89
CA LEU A 198 10.44 -6.31 0.09
C LEU A 198 8.93 -6.61 0.07
N LEU A 199 8.56 -7.89 -0.06
CA LEU A 199 7.16 -8.31 -0.02
C LEU A 199 6.53 -8.17 1.37
N ARG A 200 7.31 -8.29 2.46
CA ARG A 200 6.78 -8.11 3.82
C ARG A 200 6.17 -6.75 4.07
N HIS A 201 6.53 -5.73 3.31
CA HIS A 201 5.88 -4.43 3.37
C HIS A 201 4.37 -4.50 3.07
N SER A 202 3.93 -5.43 2.21
CA SER A 202 2.51 -5.57 1.88
C SER A 202 1.67 -6.05 3.06
N PHE A 203 2.30 -6.62 4.10
CA PHE A 203 1.59 -7.15 5.27
C PHE A 203 0.85 -6.06 6.04
N LYS A 204 1.37 -4.82 6.08
CA LYS A 204 0.66 -3.70 6.71
C LYS A 204 -0.66 -3.40 6.01
N ALA A 205 -0.68 -3.42 4.67
CA ALA A 205 -1.88 -3.25 3.88
C ALA A 205 -2.83 -4.44 4.02
N LEU A 206 -2.28 -5.66 4.02
CA LEU A 206 -3.05 -6.88 4.23
C LEU A 206 -3.80 -6.86 5.57
N ASN A 207 -3.17 -6.39 6.66
CA ASN A 207 -3.81 -6.28 7.97
C ASN A 207 -5.01 -5.32 8.01
N LEU A 208 -5.10 -4.35 7.08
CA LEU A 208 -6.25 -3.45 6.95
C LEU A 208 -7.30 -3.97 5.96
N SER A 209 -6.97 -4.98 5.17
CA SER A 209 -7.89 -5.57 4.20
C SER A 209 -8.89 -6.51 4.86
N SER A 210 -10.11 -6.52 4.33
CA SER A 210 -11.28 -7.18 4.92
C SER A 210 -12.08 -8.02 3.92
N ARG A 211 -11.57 -8.18 2.68
CA ARG A 211 -12.18 -9.03 1.65
C ARG A 211 -11.20 -10.12 1.27
#